data_AF-A0A1Y4CR04-F1
#
_entry.id   AF-A0A1Y4CR04-F1
#
_cell.length_a   1.000
_cell.length_b   1.000
_cell.length_c   1.000
_cell.angle_alpha   90.00
_cell.angle_beta   90.00
_cell.angle_gamma   90.00
#
_symmetry.space_group_name_H-M   'P 1'
#
loop_
_entity.id
_entity.type
_entity.pdbx_description
1 polymer ?
#
loop_
_entity_poly.entity_id
_entity_poly.type
_entity_poly.pdbx_seq_one_letter_code
_entity_poly.pdbx_strand_id
1 'polypeptide(L)'
;TWTENRHGNAPGLPRAGKICPPLYRKNMFVRDKNNNLYRARIKVFIRNTWDWIEVKLRKSDVDYLERYCCHRTEHVPTLCRLSRKVWSLNFAFSEEVELKPKKTIDQQTIVSVDLGINSACVCSAMLSDGTIIGRHFLDLPSEEDSLEHALGKIRNAQRHGARKMPGLWALARGINKAISIKTARFIIEVALQHSADAIVMEYL
;
A
#
# COMPACT_ATOMS: atom_id res chain seq x y z
N THR A 1 -21.04 -12.85 23.56
CA THR A 1 -21.41 -11.67 22.73
C THR A 1 -21.10 -10.38 23.50
N TRP A 2 -21.05 -9.18 22.89
CA TRP A 2 -20.76 -7.90 23.60
C TRP A 2 -21.65 -7.65 24.85
N THR A 3 -22.75 -8.40 24.95
CA THR A 3 -23.63 -8.51 26.10
C THR A 3 -22.98 -9.06 27.39
N GLU A 4 -21.84 -9.76 27.32
CA GLU A 4 -21.25 -10.47 28.47
C GLU A 4 -20.04 -9.74 29.11
N ASN A 5 -19.42 -8.77 28.43
CA ASN A 5 -18.28 -8.01 28.96
C ASN A 5 -18.29 -6.57 28.42
N ARG A 6 -18.85 -5.63 29.21
CA ARG A 6 -19.06 -4.21 28.85
C ARG A 6 -17.78 -3.35 28.91
N HIS A 7 -16.68 -3.82 28.34
CA HIS A 7 -15.50 -2.97 28.13
C HIS A 7 -15.56 -2.34 26.74
N GLY A 8 -15.81 -1.03 26.69
CA GLY A 8 -15.85 -0.23 25.46
C GLY A 8 -17.26 0.23 25.09
N ASN A 9 -17.39 0.84 23.92
CA ASN A 9 -18.68 1.21 23.34
C ASN A 9 -19.21 0.05 22.48
N ALA A 10 -20.54 -0.05 22.35
CA ALA A 10 -21.15 -0.97 21.41
C ALA A 10 -20.61 -0.69 20.00
N PRO A 11 -20.38 -1.72 19.16
CA PRO A 11 -19.98 -1.50 17.78
C PRO A 11 -20.99 -0.56 17.12
N GLY A 12 -20.51 0.59 16.62
CA GLY A 12 -21.37 1.54 15.95
C GLY A 12 -21.95 0.92 14.67
N LEU A 13 -23.13 1.41 14.25
CA LEU A 13 -23.63 1.10 12.91
C LEU A 13 -22.56 1.42 11.88
N PRO A 14 -22.32 0.55 10.87
CA PRO A 14 -21.38 0.87 9.81
C PRO A 14 -21.85 2.16 9.14
N ARG A 15 -21.12 3.26 9.36
CA ARG A 15 -21.35 4.49 8.59
C ARG A 15 -21.17 4.07 7.14
N ALA A 16 -22.21 4.21 6.30
CA ALA A 16 -22.14 3.86 4.89
C ALA A 16 -20.86 4.47 4.30
N GLY A 17 -19.86 3.60 4.13
CA GLY A 17 -18.50 4.03 3.90
C GLY A 17 -18.35 4.53 2.48
N LYS A 18 -17.11 4.85 2.12
CA LYS A 18 -16.71 4.94 0.72
C LYS A 18 -16.54 3.56 0.06
N ILE A 19 -16.95 2.46 0.72
CA ILE A 19 -16.69 1.09 0.28
C ILE A 19 -18.01 0.32 0.37
N CYS A 20 -18.44 -0.27 -0.73
CA CYS A 20 -19.57 -1.19 -0.79
C CYS A 20 -19.13 -2.62 -0.47
N PRO A 21 -20.05 -3.52 -0.08
CA PRO A 21 -19.75 -4.95 0.02
C PRO A 21 -19.16 -5.51 -1.28
N PRO A 22 -18.37 -6.60 -1.20
CA PRO A 22 -17.88 -7.30 -2.38
C PRO A 22 -19.04 -7.74 -3.29
N LEU A 23 -18.87 -7.56 -4.60
CA LEU A 23 -19.88 -7.98 -5.57
C LEU A 23 -19.91 -9.51 -5.65
N TYR A 24 -21.09 -10.13 -5.60
CA TYR A 24 -21.21 -11.57 -5.76
C TYR A 24 -20.74 -12.02 -7.15
N ARG A 25 -19.88 -13.04 -7.18
CA ARG A 25 -19.37 -13.66 -8.42
C ARG A 25 -20.55 -14.17 -9.25
N LYS A 26 -20.54 -13.91 -10.56
CA LYS A 26 -21.59 -14.28 -11.55
C LYS A 26 -22.95 -13.58 -11.36
N ASN A 27 -23.37 -13.26 -10.13
CA ASN A 27 -24.63 -12.58 -9.87
C ASN A 27 -24.54 -11.05 -9.97
N MET A 28 -23.46 -10.45 -9.46
CA MET A 28 -23.27 -8.99 -9.46
C MET A 28 -22.00 -8.53 -10.17
N PHE A 29 -21.06 -9.43 -10.42
CA PHE A 29 -19.83 -9.15 -11.14
C PHE A 29 -19.48 -10.29 -12.09
N VAL A 30 -19.20 -9.94 -13.34
CA VAL A 30 -18.68 -10.85 -14.37
C VAL A 30 -17.53 -10.17 -15.11
N ARG A 31 -16.40 -10.85 -15.19
CA ARG A 31 -15.25 -10.46 -16.01
C ARG A 31 -14.75 -11.70 -16.73
N ASP A 32 -14.70 -11.61 -18.05
CA ASP A 32 -14.16 -12.66 -18.91
C ASP A 32 -12.81 -12.17 -19.45
N LYS A 33 -11.73 -12.65 -18.82
CA LYS A 33 -10.37 -12.27 -19.19
C LYS A 33 -9.98 -12.78 -20.59
N ASN A 34 -10.61 -13.86 -21.07
CA ASN A 34 -10.28 -14.48 -22.36
C ASN A 34 -10.89 -13.72 -23.53
N ASN A 35 -12.12 -13.22 -23.36
CA ASN A 35 -12.81 -12.46 -24.41
C ASN A 35 -12.45 -10.97 -24.40
N ASN A 36 -12.46 -10.33 -23.21
CA ASN A 36 -12.12 -8.92 -23.10
C ASN A 36 -11.54 -8.55 -21.74
N LEU A 37 -10.21 -8.62 -21.66
CA LEU A 37 -9.43 -8.34 -20.46
C LEU A 37 -9.71 -6.97 -19.81
N TYR A 38 -10.06 -5.97 -20.63
CA TYR A 38 -10.24 -4.57 -20.21
C TYR A 38 -11.69 -4.19 -19.90
N ARG A 39 -12.61 -5.15 -19.87
CA ARG A 39 -14.02 -4.90 -19.58
C ARG A 39 -14.52 -5.83 -18.48
N ALA A 40 -15.45 -5.32 -17.70
CA ALA A 40 -16.21 -6.11 -16.75
C ALA A 40 -17.67 -5.67 -16.80
N ARG A 41 -18.59 -6.53 -16.38
CA ARG A 41 -19.99 -6.19 -16.16
C ARG A 41 -20.28 -6.21 -14.67
N ILE A 42 -20.96 -5.17 -14.21
CA ILE A 42 -21.42 -5.05 -12.84
C ILE A 42 -22.93 -4.89 -12.82
N LYS A 43 -23.60 -5.52 -11.86
CA LYS A 43 -25.03 -5.35 -11.66
C LYS A 43 -25.26 -4.20 -10.70
N VAL A 44 -26.04 -3.21 -11.12
CA VAL A 44 -26.35 -2.02 -10.33
C VAL A 44 -27.85 -1.82 -10.25
N PHE A 45 -28.32 -1.30 -9.11
CA PHE A 45 -29.72 -0.98 -8.93
C PHE A 45 -30.00 0.42 -9.47
N ILE A 46 -30.66 0.48 -10.64
CA ILE A 46 -30.97 1.72 -11.34
C ILE A 46 -32.40 1.61 -11.88
N ARG A 47 -33.16 2.72 -11.89
CA ARG A 47 -34.54 2.75 -12.41
C ARG A 47 -35.46 1.68 -11.81
N ASN A 48 -35.29 1.39 -10.51
CA ASN A 48 -36.05 0.39 -9.77
C ASN A 48 -35.88 -1.06 -10.28
N THR A 49 -34.79 -1.35 -11.00
CA THR A 49 -34.43 -2.68 -11.49
C THR A 49 -32.93 -2.94 -11.27
N TRP A 50 -32.54 -4.21 -11.33
CA TRP A 50 -31.14 -4.62 -11.29
C TRP A 50 -30.62 -4.85 -12.71
N ASP A 51 -29.96 -3.84 -13.25
CA ASP A 51 -29.43 -3.87 -14.62
C ASP A 51 -27.93 -4.18 -14.63
N TRP A 52 -27.49 -4.88 -15.68
CA TRP A 52 -26.07 -5.07 -15.97
C TRP A 52 -25.53 -3.87 -16.72
N ILE A 53 -24.45 -3.28 -16.19
CA ILE A 53 -23.69 -2.23 -16.87
C ILE A 53 -22.30 -2.77 -17.19
N GLU A 54 -21.88 -2.59 -18.42
CA GLU A 54 -20.50 -2.82 -18.82
C GLU A 54 -19.63 -1.61 -18.46
N VAL A 55 -18.53 -1.88 -17.76
CA VAL A 55 -17.53 -0.88 -17.37
C VAL A 55 -16.21 -1.18 -18.05
N LYS A 56 -15.57 -0.12 -18.56
CA LYS A 56 -14.20 -0.19 -19.07
C LYS A 56 -13.24 -0.04 -17.90
N LEU A 57 -12.31 -0.97 -17.78
CA LEU A 57 -11.20 -0.90 -16.84
C LEU A 57 -10.08 -0.08 -17.48
N ARG A 58 -9.31 0.63 -16.65
CA ARG A 58 -8.15 1.38 -17.13
C ARG A 58 -7.10 0.39 -17.63
N LYS A 59 -6.65 0.57 -18.88
CA LYS A 59 -5.63 -0.29 -19.50
C LYS A 59 -4.38 -0.40 -18.63
N SER A 60 -3.86 0.71 -18.12
CA SER A 60 -2.69 0.74 -17.22
C SER A 60 -2.84 -0.18 -16.01
N ASP A 61 -4.01 -0.15 -15.37
CA ASP A 61 -4.26 -0.87 -14.14
C ASP A 61 -4.39 -2.37 -14.42
N VAL A 62 -5.07 -2.71 -15.53
CA VAL A 62 -5.20 -4.08 -16.00
C VAL A 62 -3.85 -4.67 -16.41
N ASP A 63 -3.06 -3.93 -17.20
CA ASP A 63 -1.72 -4.37 -17.63
C ASP A 63 -0.80 -4.59 -16.41
N TYR A 64 -0.91 -3.75 -15.38
CA TYR A 64 -0.18 -3.94 -14.13
C TYR A 64 -0.60 -5.23 -13.42
N LEU A 65 -1.90 -5.48 -13.27
CA LEU A 65 -2.41 -6.69 -12.63
C LEU A 65 -2.00 -7.95 -13.40
N GLU A 66 -2.05 -7.94 -14.73
CA GLU A 66 -1.61 -9.09 -15.52
C GLU A 66 -0.09 -9.30 -15.47
N ARG A 67 0.69 -8.22 -15.36
CA ARG A 67 2.16 -8.35 -15.23
C ARG A 67 2.58 -8.91 -13.87
N TYR A 68 1.95 -8.46 -12.78
CA TYR A 68 2.44 -8.73 -11.42
C TYR A 68 1.58 -9.67 -10.59
N CYS A 69 0.33 -9.93 -10.99
CA CYS A 69 -0.63 -10.74 -10.22
C CYS A 69 -1.20 -11.92 -11.02
N CYS A 70 -0.67 -12.25 -12.20
CA CYS A 70 -1.17 -13.36 -13.02
C CYS A 70 -1.11 -14.73 -12.34
N HIS A 71 -0.15 -14.93 -11.43
CA HIS A 71 0.00 -16.16 -10.63
C HIS A 71 -0.87 -16.17 -9.37
N ARG A 72 -1.57 -15.06 -9.07
CA ARG A 72 -2.38 -14.91 -7.87
C ARG A 72 -3.85 -15.19 -8.16
N THR A 73 -4.58 -15.64 -7.14
CA THR A 73 -6.02 -15.82 -7.24
C THR A 73 -6.74 -14.47 -7.13
N GLU A 74 -7.37 -14.03 -8.23
CA GLU A 74 -8.20 -12.80 -8.26
C GLU A 74 -9.56 -13.04 -7.59
N HIS A 75 -9.90 -12.21 -6.62
CA HIS A 75 -11.19 -12.20 -5.94
C HIS A 75 -12.13 -11.16 -6.54
N VAL A 76 -13.43 -11.33 -6.27
CA VAL A 76 -14.45 -10.38 -6.71
C VAL A 76 -14.17 -8.98 -6.14
N PRO A 77 -14.38 -7.91 -6.92
CA PRO A 77 -14.02 -6.58 -6.47
C PRO A 77 -15.04 -6.00 -5.51
N THR A 78 -14.58 -5.04 -4.71
CA THR A 78 -15.43 -4.11 -3.97
C THR A 78 -15.57 -2.80 -4.74
N LEU A 79 -16.78 -2.26 -4.82
CA LEU A 79 -17.02 -0.94 -5.39
C LEU A 79 -16.68 0.15 -4.37
N CYS A 80 -15.70 0.98 -4.69
CA CYS A 80 -15.18 2.02 -3.80
C CYS A 80 -15.38 3.41 -4.38
N ARG A 81 -15.91 4.35 -3.59
CA ARG A 81 -16.09 5.75 -3.94
C ARG A 81 -14.87 6.58 -3.51
N LEU A 82 -13.97 6.89 -4.44
CA LEU A 82 -12.80 7.72 -4.17
C LEU A 82 -13.20 9.18 -3.91
N SER A 83 -14.08 9.72 -4.76
CA SER A 83 -14.62 11.10 -4.66
C SER A 83 -16.10 11.13 -5.05
N ARG A 84 -16.74 12.32 -5.03
CA ARG A 84 -18.15 12.47 -5.43
C ARG A 84 -18.48 11.92 -6.83
N LYS A 85 -17.51 11.92 -7.75
CA LYS A 85 -17.69 11.50 -9.15
C LYS A 85 -16.80 10.33 -9.58
N VAL A 86 -15.90 9.86 -8.71
CA VAL A 86 -14.90 8.85 -9.07
C VAL A 86 -15.14 7.60 -8.24
N TRP A 87 -15.36 6.50 -8.95
CA TRP A 87 -15.52 5.16 -8.41
C TRP A 87 -14.40 4.26 -8.92
N SER A 88 -13.97 3.32 -8.09
CA SER A 88 -13.00 2.28 -8.43
C SER A 88 -13.55 0.91 -8.09
N LEU A 89 -13.15 -0.09 -8.88
CA LEU A 89 -13.30 -1.49 -8.52
C LEU A 89 -11.97 -1.95 -7.92
N ASN A 90 -11.99 -2.28 -6.63
CA ASN A 90 -10.80 -2.73 -5.93
C ASN A 90 -10.80 -4.26 -5.89
N PHE A 91 -9.85 -4.86 -6.60
CA PHE A 91 -9.66 -6.31 -6.64
C PHE A 91 -8.73 -6.74 -5.52
N ALA A 92 -9.16 -7.72 -4.73
CA ALA A 92 -8.28 -8.41 -3.80
C ALA A 92 -7.63 -9.61 -4.49
N PHE A 93 -6.40 -9.92 -4.12
CA PHE A 93 -5.66 -11.08 -4.61
C PHE A 93 -5.16 -11.89 -3.43
N SER A 94 -5.13 -13.21 -3.57
CA SER A 94 -4.49 -14.10 -2.61
C SER A 94 -3.48 -15.00 -3.30
N GLU A 95 -2.44 -15.34 -2.58
CA GLU A 95 -1.44 -16.33 -2.95
C GLU A 95 -1.06 -17.14 -1.71
N GLU A 96 -0.73 -18.40 -1.94
CA GLU A 96 -0.13 -19.27 -0.92
C GLU A 96 1.33 -19.46 -1.32
N VAL A 97 2.22 -19.21 -0.37
CA VAL A 97 3.67 -19.29 -0.57
C VAL A 97 4.24 -20.14 0.55
N GLU A 98 4.98 -21.17 0.18
CA GLU A 98 5.74 -21.97 1.13
C GLU A 98 6.95 -21.15 1.62
N LEU A 99 7.02 -20.91 2.93
CA LEU A 99 8.17 -20.25 3.54
C LEU A 99 9.31 -21.26 3.67
N LYS A 100 10.52 -20.83 3.33
CA LYS A 100 11.70 -21.66 3.54
C LYS A 100 11.86 -22.01 5.02
N PRO A 101 12.37 -23.21 5.35
CA PRO A 101 12.69 -23.56 6.73
C PRO A 101 13.61 -22.51 7.34
N LYS A 102 13.31 -22.11 8.58
CA LYS A 102 14.14 -21.14 9.29
C LYS A 102 15.52 -21.73 9.54
N LYS A 103 16.56 -21.04 9.07
CA LYS A 103 17.95 -21.40 9.38
C LYS A 103 18.23 -21.29 10.87
N THR A 104 19.21 -22.04 11.38
CA THR A 104 19.74 -21.84 12.72
C THR A 104 20.44 -20.47 12.82
N ILE A 105 20.53 -19.91 14.03
CA ILE A 105 21.01 -18.52 14.24
C ILE A 105 22.42 -18.32 13.68
N ASP A 106 23.29 -19.33 13.80
CA ASP A 106 24.67 -19.36 13.31
C ASP A 106 24.79 -19.36 11.77
N GLN A 107 23.69 -19.55 11.05
CA GLN A 107 23.63 -19.55 9.59
C GLN A 107 22.86 -18.36 9.03
N GLN A 108 22.34 -17.49 9.90
CA GLN A 108 21.53 -16.36 9.49
C GLN A 108 22.40 -15.17 9.09
N THR A 109 22.05 -14.59 7.95
CA THR A 109 22.48 -13.25 7.58
C THR A 109 21.37 -12.28 7.93
N ILE A 110 21.69 -11.18 8.59
CA ILE A 110 20.71 -10.13 8.88
C ILE A 110 21.06 -8.84 8.16
N VAL A 111 20.05 -8.02 7.90
CA VAL A 111 20.22 -6.62 7.51
C VAL A 111 19.71 -5.75 8.65
N SER A 112 20.60 -5.04 9.33
CA SER A 112 20.21 -3.98 10.26
C SER A 112 19.92 -2.70 9.49
N VAL A 113 18.87 -2.00 9.89
CA VAL A 113 18.42 -0.75 9.27
C VAL A 113 18.42 0.35 10.31
N ASP A 114 19.12 1.43 9.99
CA ASP A 114 19.14 2.68 10.75
C ASP A 114 18.44 3.77 9.92
N LEU A 115 17.38 4.37 10.47
CA LEU A 115 16.63 5.42 9.80
C LEU A 115 17.17 6.78 10.24
N GLY A 116 17.83 7.47 9.31
CA GLY A 116 18.55 8.70 9.61
C GLY A 116 17.80 9.98 9.28
N ILE A 117 18.30 11.09 9.83
CA ILE A 117 17.91 12.45 9.45
C ILE A 117 18.72 12.93 8.23
N ASN A 118 20.01 12.56 8.15
CA ASN A 118 20.94 13.00 7.10
C ASN A 118 20.95 12.09 5.87
N SER A 119 20.47 10.86 6.03
CA SER A 119 20.26 9.90 4.94
C SER A 119 18.96 9.18 5.24
N ALA A 120 18.19 8.86 4.20
CA ALA A 120 16.86 8.27 4.36
C ALA A 120 16.91 6.91 5.07
N CYS A 121 17.95 6.10 4.82
CA CYS A 121 18.31 4.96 5.65
C CYS A 121 19.74 4.47 5.37
N VAL A 122 20.33 3.81 6.37
CA VAL A 122 21.54 3.01 6.23
C VAL A 122 21.22 1.55 6.52
N CYS A 123 21.60 0.65 5.61
CA CYS A 123 21.45 -0.79 5.77
C CYS A 123 22.84 -1.43 5.93
N SER A 124 23.06 -2.19 7.01
CA SER A 124 24.27 -2.99 7.19
C SER A 124 23.93 -4.48 7.19
N ALA A 125 24.48 -5.22 6.24
CA ALA A 125 24.37 -6.68 6.18
C ALA A 125 25.47 -7.30 7.04
N MET A 126 25.11 -8.23 7.91
CA MET A 126 26.04 -8.89 8.82
C MET A 126 25.74 -10.38 8.98
N LEU A 127 26.82 -11.15 9.18
CA LEU A 127 26.77 -12.55 9.56
C LEU A 127 26.49 -12.69 11.05
N SER A 128 26.15 -13.90 11.48
CA SER A 128 25.85 -14.25 12.85
C SER A 128 26.98 -14.00 13.85
N ASP A 129 28.24 -13.96 13.39
CA ASP A 129 29.43 -13.71 14.20
C ASP A 129 29.76 -12.21 14.36
N GLY A 130 28.95 -11.32 13.78
CA GLY A 130 29.17 -9.88 13.81
C GLY A 130 29.95 -9.32 12.62
N THR A 131 30.43 -10.16 11.70
CA THR A 131 31.14 -9.72 10.51
C THR A 131 30.21 -8.92 9.58
N ILE A 132 30.57 -7.67 9.30
CA ILE A 132 29.85 -6.82 8.34
C ILE A 132 30.29 -7.20 6.93
N ILE A 133 29.36 -7.68 6.12
CA ILE A 133 29.58 -8.10 4.73
C ILE A 133 29.16 -7.05 3.70
N GLY A 134 28.44 -6.01 4.14
CA GLY A 134 28.10 -4.88 3.28
C GLY A 134 27.42 -3.75 4.03
N ARG A 135 27.63 -2.52 3.56
CA ARG A 135 26.92 -1.33 4.04
C ARG A 135 26.41 -0.53 2.85
N HIS A 136 25.15 -0.14 2.92
CA HIS A 136 24.41 0.49 1.83
C HIS A 136 23.71 1.74 2.36
N PHE A 137 23.87 2.85 1.64
CA PHE A 137 23.30 4.14 2.00
C PHE A 137 22.24 4.52 0.98
N LEU A 138 21.12 5.03 1.46
CA LEU A 138 20.10 5.63 0.63
C LEU A 138 19.98 7.12 0.94
N ASP A 139 20.41 7.92 -0.02
CA ASP A 139 20.21 9.37 -0.02
C ASP A 139 19.09 9.72 -0.99
N LEU A 140 18.17 10.58 -0.56
CA LEU A 140 17.04 11.06 -1.36
C LEU A 140 17.01 12.61 -1.40
N PRO A 141 18.12 13.26 -1.82
CA PRO A 141 18.27 14.71 -1.67
C PRO A 141 17.17 15.48 -2.42
N SER A 142 16.77 15.02 -3.61
CA SER A 142 15.71 15.69 -4.38
C SER A 142 14.35 15.62 -3.68
N GLU A 143 14.02 14.49 -3.05
CA GLU A 143 12.78 14.34 -2.30
C GLU A 143 12.81 15.10 -0.98
N GLU A 144 13.96 15.13 -0.32
CA GLU A 144 14.21 15.89 0.90
C GLU A 144 14.06 17.39 0.64
N ASP A 145 14.73 17.92 -0.39
CA ASP A 145 14.57 19.31 -0.84
C ASP A 145 13.10 19.62 -1.16
N SER A 146 12.41 18.71 -1.85
CA SER A 146 11.00 18.86 -2.20
C SER A 146 10.10 18.89 -0.96
N LEU A 147 10.41 18.05 0.03
CA LEU A 147 9.69 18.00 1.30
C LEU A 147 9.93 19.28 2.09
N GLU A 148 11.17 19.74 2.19
CA GLU A 148 11.53 20.99 2.86
C GLU A 148 10.81 22.18 2.20
N HIS A 149 10.80 22.24 0.86
CA HIS A 149 10.08 23.28 0.14
C HIS A 149 8.57 23.25 0.42
N ALA A 150 7.96 22.06 0.48
CA ALA A 150 6.54 21.90 0.81
C ALA A 150 6.24 22.34 2.26
N LEU A 151 7.11 21.99 3.21
CA LEU A 151 7.03 22.42 4.61
C LEU A 151 7.23 23.93 4.74
N GLY A 152 8.11 24.53 3.95
CA GLY A 152 8.30 25.98 3.87
C GLY A 152 7.02 26.72 3.45
N LYS A 153 6.28 26.19 2.47
CA LYS A 153 4.97 26.74 2.07
C LYS A 153 3.94 26.66 3.19
N ILE A 154 3.91 25.55 3.93
CA ILE A 154 3.05 25.37 5.11
C ILE A 154 3.40 26.42 6.17
N ARG A 155 4.68 26.53 6.54
CA ARG A 155 5.19 27.49 7.54
C ARG A 155 4.84 28.93 7.16
N ASN A 156 5.03 29.30 5.89
CA ASN A 156 4.69 30.63 5.40
C ASN A 156 3.19 30.91 5.48
N ALA A 157 2.33 29.96 5.09
CA ALA A 157 0.89 30.13 5.20
C ALA A 157 0.42 30.24 6.66
N GLN A 158 1.01 29.46 7.57
CA GLN A 158 0.71 29.53 9.01
C GLN A 158 1.11 30.89 9.60
N ARG A 159 2.27 31.42 9.21
CA ARG A 159 2.73 32.76 9.61
C ARG A 159 1.75 33.86 9.20
N HIS A 160 1.05 33.70 8.08
CA HIS A 160 -0.01 34.62 7.62
C HIS A 160 -1.40 34.30 8.22
N GLY A 161 -1.47 33.48 9.27
CA GLY A 161 -2.70 33.20 10.02
C GLY A 161 -3.56 32.08 9.45
N ALA A 162 -3.11 31.34 8.42
CA ALA A 162 -3.89 30.24 7.86
C ALA A 162 -3.98 29.06 8.85
N ARG A 163 -5.19 28.75 9.31
CA ARG A 163 -5.46 27.63 10.24
C ARG A 163 -5.78 26.30 9.56
N LYS A 164 -6.26 26.32 8.31
CA LYS A 164 -6.62 25.12 7.54
C LYS A 164 -5.99 25.18 6.16
N MET A 165 -5.14 24.20 5.87
CA MET A 165 -4.43 24.09 4.59
C MET A 165 -4.35 22.64 4.11
N PRO A 166 -5.50 21.97 3.88
CA PRO A 166 -5.53 20.55 3.55
C PRO A 166 -4.76 20.20 2.27
N GLY A 167 -4.71 21.12 1.29
CA GLY A 167 -3.94 20.92 0.06
C GLY A 167 -2.43 20.91 0.28
N LEU A 168 -1.89 21.87 1.05
CA LEU A 168 -0.46 21.91 1.38
C LEU A 168 -0.04 20.69 2.20
N TRP A 169 -0.85 20.31 3.18
CA TRP A 169 -0.64 19.08 3.96
C TRP A 169 -0.79 17.80 3.12
N ALA A 170 -1.66 17.79 2.11
CA ALA A 170 -1.77 16.65 1.20
C ALA A 170 -0.50 16.52 0.34
N LEU A 171 0.06 17.63 -0.14
CA LEU A 171 1.32 17.64 -0.89
C LEU A 171 2.49 17.11 -0.05
N ALA A 172 2.73 17.69 1.14
CA ALA A 172 3.82 17.27 2.01
C ALA A 172 3.71 15.78 2.41
N ARG A 173 2.49 15.32 2.76
CA ARG A 173 2.25 13.90 3.05
C ARG A 173 2.47 13.00 1.83
N GLY A 174 2.15 13.47 0.63
CA GLY A 174 2.41 12.74 -0.61
C GLY A 174 3.90 12.54 -0.85
N ILE A 175 4.71 13.59 -0.67
CA ILE A 175 6.17 13.53 -0.79
C ILE A 175 6.75 12.60 0.28
N ASN A 176 6.35 12.78 1.55
CA ASN A 176 6.80 11.91 2.63
C ASN A 176 6.45 10.44 2.37
N LYS A 177 5.25 10.16 1.84
CA LYS A 177 4.85 8.79 1.47
C LYS A 177 5.71 8.23 0.34
N ALA A 178 6.10 9.05 -0.64
CA ALA A 178 6.99 8.64 -1.71
C ALA A 178 8.40 8.30 -1.17
N ILE A 179 8.95 9.12 -0.26
CA ILE A 179 10.19 8.82 0.46
C ILE A 179 10.08 7.47 1.16
N SER A 180 9.05 7.26 1.99
CA SER A 180 8.87 5.99 2.71
C SER A 180 8.78 4.77 1.78
N ILE A 181 8.14 4.91 0.61
CA ILE A 181 8.06 3.83 -0.39
C ILE A 181 9.45 3.53 -0.98
N LYS A 182 10.23 4.57 -1.31
CA LYS A 182 11.60 4.41 -1.84
C LYS A 182 12.52 3.77 -0.80
N THR A 183 12.46 4.22 0.45
CA THR A 183 13.21 3.66 1.57
C THR A 183 12.87 2.19 1.80
N ALA A 184 11.58 1.85 1.90
CA ALA A 184 11.16 0.46 2.06
C ALA A 184 11.63 -0.43 0.90
N ARG A 185 11.53 0.07 -0.34
CA ARG A 185 12.00 -0.65 -1.52
C ARG A 185 13.51 -0.91 -1.45
N PHE A 186 14.30 0.10 -1.10
CA PHE A 186 15.75 -0.04 -0.96
C PHE A 186 16.14 -1.07 0.10
N ILE A 187 15.50 -1.03 1.28
CA ILE A 187 15.73 -2.01 2.36
C ILE A 187 15.49 -3.44 1.84
N ILE A 188 14.40 -3.66 1.10
CA ILE A 188 14.10 -4.97 0.50
C ILE A 188 15.13 -5.36 -0.56
N GLU A 189 15.55 -4.43 -1.42
CA GLU A 189 16.58 -4.68 -2.44
C GLU A 189 17.92 -5.09 -1.79
N VAL A 190 18.33 -4.42 -0.71
CA VAL A 190 19.53 -4.79 0.06
C VAL A 190 19.36 -6.16 0.74
N ALA A 191 18.20 -6.43 1.35
CA ALA A 191 17.93 -7.73 1.96
C ALA A 191 17.99 -8.88 0.92
N LEU A 192 17.46 -8.67 -0.28
CA LEU A 192 17.55 -9.63 -1.37
C LEU A 192 18.98 -9.81 -1.87
N GLN A 193 19.74 -8.71 -2.03
CA GLN A 193 21.14 -8.76 -2.47
C GLN A 193 22.02 -9.64 -1.56
N HIS A 194 21.80 -9.58 -0.25
CA HIS A 194 22.56 -10.37 0.74
C HIS A 194 21.88 -11.68 1.14
N SER A 195 20.75 -12.04 0.50
CA SER A 195 19.94 -13.21 0.88
C SER A 195 19.65 -13.24 2.39
N ALA A 196 19.30 -12.09 2.95
CA ALA A 196 19.11 -11.91 4.37
C ALA A 196 17.92 -12.75 4.87
N ASP A 197 18.10 -13.38 6.03
CA ASP A 197 17.09 -14.18 6.71
C ASP A 197 16.19 -13.31 7.61
N ALA A 198 16.68 -12.14 8.03
CA ALA A 198 15.90 -11.17 8.81
C ALA A 198 16.32 -9.73 8.52
N ILE A 199 15.35 -8.82 8.65
CA ILE A 199 15.57 -7.38 8.67
C ILE A 199 15.35 -6.91 10.11
N VAL A 200 16.36 -6.26 10.68
CA VAL A 200 16.33 -5.74 12.05
C VAL A 200 16.15 -4.24 11.99
N MET A 201 15.04 -3.77 12.56
CA MET A 201 14.71 -2.35 12.67
C MET A 201 14.85 -1.91 14.13
N GLU A 202 15.22 -0.67 14.35
CA GLU A 202 15.13 -0.04 15.67
C GLU A 202 13.68 0.16 16.13
N TYR A 203 13.51 0.34 17.45
CA TYR A 203 12.25 0.71 18.07
C TYR A 203 12.32 2.19 18.48
N LEU A 204 11.77 3.06 17.65
CA LEU A 204 11.74 4.52 17.83
C LEU A 204 10.53 5.01 18.63
#